data_AF-A0A5X4LHE7-F1
#
_entry.id   AF-A0A5X4LHE7-F1
#
_cell.length_a   1.000
_cell.length_b   1.000
_cell.length_c   1.000
_cell.angle_alpha   90.00
_cell.angle_beta   90.00
_cell.angle_gamma   90.00
#
_symmetry.space_group_name_H-M   'P 1'
#
loop_
_entity.id
_entity.type
_entity.pdbx_description
1 polymer ?
#
loop_
_entity_poly.entity_id
_entity_poly.type
_entity_poly.pdbx_seq_one_letter_code
_entity_poly.pdbx_strand_id
1 'polypeptide(L)'
;TKPVCPYCGTPYKGKLPVLNLYSSRKEGSYRPDDHRLMVWSGQSIYAWHVNRLIAPNERTTDAQRKRVGYFVFHNDQWWLVNEGINGLMSLPDKRQIAIGEKIELTNNAQFVLSKEEGGRLVVVQLVEN
;
A
#
# COMPACT_ATOMS: atom_id res chain seq x y z
N THR A 1 -13.98 -1.70 15.75
CA THR A 1 -14.12 -3.17 15.93
C THR A 1 -12.79 -3.71 16.40
N LYS A 2 -12.78 -4.65 17.35
CA LYS A 2 -11.54 -5.27 17.85
C LYS A 2 -11.16 -6.43 16.91
N PRO A 3 -10.10 -6.33 16.08
CA PRO A 3 -9.75 -7.39 15.15
C PRO A 3 -9.33 -8.67 15.89
N VAL A 4 -9.88 -9.81 15.46
CA VAL A 4 -9.55 -11.14 15.96
C VAL A 4 -9.19 -12.05 14.79
N CYS A 5 -8.32 -13.02 15.02
CA CYS A 5 -8.04 -14.06 14.03
C CYS A 5 -9.33 -14.87 13.75
N PRO A 6 -9.77 -15.02 12.49
CA PRO A 6 -10.98 -15.77 12.17
C PRO A 6 -10.83 -17.28 12.38
N TYR A 7 -9.59 -17.78 12.51
CA TYR A 7 -9.32 -19.21 12.70
C TYR A 7 -9.27 -19.61 14.19
N CYS A 8 -8.54 -18.86 15.02
CA CYS A 8 -8.32 -19.21 16.43
C CYS A 8 -8.90 -18.21 17.44
N GLY A 9 -9.50 -17.10 16.99
CA GLY A 9 -10.08 -16.08 17.86
C GLY A 9 -9.07 -15.22 18.62
N THR A 10 -7.76 -15.43 18.42
CA THR A 10 -6.73 -14.64 19.10
C THR A 10 -6.91 -13.15 18.76
N PRO A 11 -7.05 -12.27 19.77
CA PRO A 11 -7.17 -10.85 19.54
C PRO A 11 -5.86 -10.31 18.99
N TYR A 12 -5.96 -9.49 17.95
CA TYR A 12 -4.80 -8.74 17.48
C TYR A 12 -4.47 -7.67 18.50
N LYS A 13 -3.17 -7.48 18.76
CA LYS A 13 -2.66 -6.46 19.69
C LYS A 13 -1.80 -5.48 18.91
N GLY A 14 -2.04 -4.18 19.13
CA GLY A 14 -1.27 -3.12 18.50
C GLY A 14 -1.95 -2.51 17.27
N LYS A 15 -1.13 -1.87 16.43
CA LYS A 15 -1.58 -1.08 15.28
C LYS A 15 -1.60 -1.93 14.01
N LEU A 16 -2.74 -2.08 13.36
CA LEU A 16 -2.92 -2.83 12.11
C LEU A 16 -3.28 -1.89 10.95
N PRO A 17 -2.39 -1.67 9.97
CA PRO A 17 -2.71 -0.86 8.81
C PRO A 17 -3.53 -1.66 7.79
N VAL A 18 -4.61 -1.07 7.32
CA VAL A 18 -5.42 -1.54 6.21
C VAL A 18 -5.34 -0.49 5.10
N LEU A 19 -4.85 -0.89 3.93
CA LEU A 19 -4.76 -0.02 2.77
C LEU A 19 -6.01 -0.16 1.93
N ASN A 20 -6.77 0.93 1.78
CA ASN A 20 -7.87 1.00 0.84
C ASN A 20 -7.34 1.51 -0.49
N LEU A 21 -7.48 0.72 -1.56
CA LEU A 21 -6.96 1.06 -2.89
C LEU A 21 -8.04 1.72 -3.75
N TYR A 22 -7.63 2.75 -4.47
CA TYR A 22 -8.45 3.47 -5.44
C TYR A 22 -7.66 3.59 -6.74
N SER A 23 -8.22 3.16 -7.88
CA SER A 23 -7.53 3.30 -9.18
C SER A 23 -7.99 4.53 -9.95
N SER A 24 -7.05 5.08 -10.73
CA SER A 24 -7.33 6.12 -11.70
C SER A 24 -7.71 5.51 -13.05
N ARG A 25 -8.85 5.92 -13.62
CA ARG A 25 -9.19 5.66 -15.05
C ARG A 25 -8.80 6.82 -15.97
N LYS A 26 -8.60 8.01 -15.39
CA LYS A 26 -8.17 9.24 -16.06
C LYS A 26 -7.46 10.08 -15.01
N GLU A 27 -6.32 10.68 -15.37
CA GLU A 27 -5.48 11.45 -14.46
C GLU A 27 -6.32 12.40 -13.59
N GLY A 28 -6.19 12.29 -12.27
CA GLY A 28 -6.92 13.09 -11.27
C GLY A 28 -8.28 12.55 -10.81
N SER A 29 -8.83 11.47 -11.39
CA SER A 29 -10.09 10.85 -10.91
C SER A 29 -9.86 9.42 -10.40
N TYR A 30 -9.80 9.28 -9.08
CA TYR A 30 -9.67 8.00 -8.38
C TYR A 30 -11.04 7.44 -8.01
N ARG A 31 -11.28 6.16 -8.30
CA ARG A 31 -12.49 5.42 -7.89
C ARG A 31 -12.09 4.26 -6.97
N PRO A 32 -12.91 3.92 -5.97
CA PRO A 32 -12.63 2.79 -5.09
C PRO A 32 -12.53 1.49 -5.91
N ASP A 33 -11.48 0.71 -5.65
CA ASP A 33 -11.28 -0.59 -6.29
C ASP A 33 -12.07 -1.72 -5.60
N ASP A 34 -12.73 -1.42 -4.48
CA ASP A 34 -13.22 -2.40 -3.49
C ASP A 34 -12.14 -3.44 -3.11
N HIS A 35 -10.89 -2.99 -3.17
CA HIS A 35 -9.71 -3.81 -2.91
C HIS A 35 -8.98 -3.26 -1.70
N ARG A 36 -8.79 -4.13 -0.71
CA ARG A 36 -8.12 -3.79 0.54
C ARG A 36 -6.93 -4.71 0.76
N LEU A 37 -5.82 -4.12 1.19
CA LEU A 37 -4.63 -4.87 1.58
C LEU A 37 -4.41 -4.70 3.09
N MET A 38 -4.53 -5.80 3.83
CA MET A 38 -4.13 -5.83 5.23
C MET A 38 -2.60 -5.98 5.29
N VAL A 39 -1.97 -5.11 6.06
CA VAL A 39 -0.50 -5.02 6.14
C VAL A 39 0.05 -5.83 7.31
N TRP A 40 1.12 -6.57 7.08
CA TRP A 40 1.97 -7.15 8.14
C TRP A 40 3.46 -6.85 7.90
N SER A 41 4.28 -7.05 8.93
CA SER A 41 5.70 -6.68 8.89
C SER A 41 6.46 -7.67 8.01
N GLY A 42 7.31 -7.17 7.11
CA GLY A 42 8.00 -7.95 6.10
C GLY A 42 7.18 -8.26 4.85
N GLN A 43 5.94 -7.76 4.75
CA GLN A 43 5.13 -7.96 3.55
C GLN A 43 5.65 -7.11 2.38
N SER A 44 5.85 -7.75 1.23
CA SER A 44 6.28 -7.08 0.01
C SER A 44 5.11 -6.50 -0.78
N ILE A 45 5.36 -5.38 -1.47
CA ILE A 45 4.47 -4.81 -2.48
C ILE A 45 5.12 -4.98 -3.86
N TYR A 46 4.29 -5.11 -4.91
CA TYR A 46 4.68 -5.49 -6.26
C TYR A 46 3.94 -4.65 -7.31
N ALA A 47 4.30 -4.78 -8.58
CA ALA A 47 3.73 -4.00 -9.68
C ALA A 47 2.19 -4.07 -9.75
N TRP A 48 1.59 -5.24 -9.52
CA TRP A 48 0.14 -5.42 -9.51
C TRP A 48 -0.59 -4.76 -8.33
N HIS A 49 0.15 -4.40 -7.27
CA HIS A 49 -0.41 -3.60 -6.18
C HIS A 49 -0.37 -2.10 -6.52
N VAL A 50 0.63 -1.66 -7.29
CA VAL A 50 0.84 -0.28 -7.72
C VAL A 50 -0.13 0.13 -8.84
N ASN A 51 -0.35 -0.77 -9.80
CA ASN A 51 -1.19 -0.52 -10.96
C ASN A 51 -2.20 -1.66 -11.16
N ARG A 52 -3.48 -1.30 -11.24
CA ARG A 52 -4.61 -2.23 -11.43
C ARG A 52 -4.56 -2.97 -12.77
N LEU A 53 -3.93 -2.40 -13.80
CA LEU A 53 -3.82 -3.01 -15.12
C LEU A 53 -2.81 -4.16 -15.16
N ILE A 54 -2.01 -4.32 -14.11
CA ILE A 54 -1.06 -5.41 -13.98
C ILE A 54 -1.70 -6.48 -13.09
N ALA A 55 -1.93 -7.66 -13.65
CA ALA A 55 -2.45 -8.81 -12.91
C ALA A 55 -1.31 -9.80 -12.58
N PRO A 56 -1.29 -10.39 -11.37
CA PRO A 56 -0.31 -11.42 -11.02
C PRO A 56 -0.68 -12.75 -11.67
N ASN A 57 -0.32 -12.93 -12.95
CA ASN A 57 -0.60 -14.14 -13.72
C ASN A 57 0.65 -14.64 -14.46
N GLU A 58 0.50 -15.72 -15.23
CA GLU A 58 1.58 -16.36 -15.98
C GLU A 58 2.29 -15.41 -16.97
N ARG A 59 1.61 -14.35 -17.42
CA ARG A 59 2.14 -13.34 -18.36
C ARG A 59 2.94 -12.24 -17.68
N THR A 60 3.04 -12.25 -16.34
CA THR A 60 3.80 -11.26 -15.56
C THR A 60 5.28 -11.36 -15.92
N THR A 61 5.89 -10.24 -16.33
CA THR A 61 7.31 -10.20 -16.69
C THR A 61 8.21 -10.35 -15.48
N ASP A 62 9.47 -10.75 -15.68
CA ASP A 62 10.43 -10.88 -14.57
C ASP A 62 10.66 -9.56 -13.82
N ALA A 63 10.54 -8.43 -14.51
CA ALA A 63 10.60 -7.11 -13.89
C ALA A 63 9.41 -6.86 -12.95
N GLN A 64 8.20 -7.25 -13.35
CA GLN A 64 6.97 -7.08 -12.55
C GLN A 64 6.91 -8.03 -11.33
N ARG A 65 7.66 -9.14 -11.37
CA ARG A 65 7.80 -10.10 -10.26
C ARG A 65 8.79 -9.62 -9.18
N LYS A 66 9.59 -8.60 -9.46
CA LYS A 66 10.48 -8.00 -8.45
C LYS A 66 9.66 -7.18 -7.47
N ARG A 67 10.02 -7.27 -6.19
CA ARG A 67 9.46 -6.42 -5.14
C ARG A 67 9.78 -4.96 -5.48
N VAL A 68 8.81 -4.07 -5.27
CA VAL A 68 8.95 -2.62 -5.48
C VAL A 68 8.93 -1.84 -4.16
N GLY A 69 8.68 -2.54 -3.06
CA GLY A 69 8.79 -2.02 -1.71
C GLY A 69 8.37 -3.07 -0.70
N TYR A 70 8.42 -2.72 0.58
CA TYR A 70 7.95 -3.58 1.65
C TYR A 70 7.47 -2.77 2.84
N PHE A 71 6.66 -3.42 3.66
CA PHE A 71 6.16 -2.87 4.90
C PHE A 71 6.99 -3.35 6.08
N VAL A 72 7.31 -2.45 7.00
CA VAL A 72 8.03 -2.78 8.23
C VAL A 72 7.40 -2.06 9.41
N PHE A 73 7.20 -2.80 10.50
CA PHE A 73 6.86 -2.24 11.79
C PHE A 73 8.13 -2.08 12.63
N HIS A 74 8.47 -0.85 12.99
CA HIS A 74 9.70 -0.52 13.71
C HIS A 74 9.46 0.70 14.61
N ASN A 75 9.88 0.62 15.88
CA ASN A 75 9.67 1.65 16.91
C ASN A 75 8.22 2.13 17.01
N ASP A 76 7.27 1.19 17.11
CA ASP A 76 5.82 1.47 17.22
C ASP A 76 5.19 2.26 16.05
N GLN A 77 5.90 2.28 14.92
CA GLN A 77 5.50 2.95 13.68
C GLN A 77 5.54 1.98 12.50
N TRP A 78 4.59 2.18 11.60
CA TRP A 78 4.52 1.46 10.35
C TRP A 78 5.15 2.27 9.23
N TRP A 79 5.96 1.61 8.43
CA TRP A 79 6.66 2.22 7.30
C TRP A 79 6.39 1.42 6.03
N LEU A 80 6.16 2.13 4.93
CA LEU A 80 6.35 1.61 3.58
C LEU A 80 7.71 2.10 3.08
N VAL A 81 8.63 1.17 2.85
CA VAL A 81 9.95 1.44 2.28
C VAL A 81 9.86 1.30 0.76
N ASN A 82 10.29 2.34 0.04
CA ASN A 82 10.28 2.36 -1.40
C ASN A 82 11.55 1.72 -1.97
N GLU A 83 11.42 0.66 -2.75
CA GLU A 83 12.55 0.00 -3.41
C GLU A 83 12.49 0.07 -4.95
N GLY A 84 11.37 0.52 -5.51
CA GLY A 84 11.16 0.53 -6.96
C GLY A 84 9.86 1.19 -7.44
N ILE A 85 9.18 1.96 -6.59
CA ILE A 85 7.97 2.70 -6.95
C ILE A 85 8.40 4.12 -7.39
N ASN A 86 8.49 4.33 -8.70
CA ASN A 86 8.87 5.64 -9.25
C ASN A 86 7.82 6.72 -8.98
N GLY A 87 6.55 6.35 -8.88
CA GLY A 87 5.41 7.27 -8.74
C GLY A 87 5.00 7.57 -7.29
N LEU A 88 5.78 7.15 -6.29
CA LEU A 88 5.37 7.25 -4.89
C LEU A 88 5.36 8.70 -4.41
N MET A 89 4.20 9.18 -3.96
CA MET A 89 4.01 10.56 -3.55
C MET A 89 3.04 10.66 -2.37
N SER A 90 3.40 11.37 -1.31
CA SER A 90 2.51 11.66 -0.19
C SER A 90 1.47 12.73 -0.53
N LEU A 91 0.32 12.68 0.14
CA LEU A 91 -0.71 13.70 0.08
C LEU A 91 -1.10 14.14 1.50
N PRO A 92 -1.44 15.43 1.71
CA PRO A 92 -1.65 16.48 0.71
C PRO A 92 -0.36 17.21 0.26
N ASP A 93 0.77 16.96 0.92
CA ASP A 93 2.03 17.72 0.73
C ASP A 93 2.65 17.56 -0.67
N LYS A 94 2.20 16.57 -1.45
CA LYS A 94 2.74 16.21 -2.77
C LYS A 94 4.25 15.96 -2.74
N ARG A 95 4.77 15.50 -1.59
CA ARG A 95 6.18 15.14 -1.46
C ARG A 95 6.42 13.84 -2.21
N GLN A 96 7.35 13.88 -3.16
CA GLN A 96 7.85 12.67 -3.82
C GLN A 96 8.67 11.85 -2.81
N ILE A 97 8.45 10.55 -2.77
CA ILE A 97 9.21 9.61 -1.95
C ILE A 97 10.15 8.85 -2.88
N ALA A 98 11.44 9.18 -2.86
CA ALA A 98 12.43 8.59 -3.73
C ALA A 98 12.67 7.10 -3.42
N ILE A 99 13.29 6.38 -4.35
CA ILE A 99 13.75 5.00 -4.12
C ILE A 99 14.80 5.03 -3.00
N GLY A 100 14.64 4.16 -2.00
CA GLY A 100 15.44 4.14 -0.77
C GLY A 100 14.84 4.96 0.38
N GLU A 101 13.87 5.82 0.11
CA GLU A 101 13.11 6.52 1.17
C GLU A 101 11.95 5.68 1.69
N LYS A 102 11.30 6.18 2.73
CA LYS A 102 10.15 5.56 3.37
C LYS A 102 9.07 6.57 3.72
N ILE A 103 7.83 6.11 3.78
CA ILE A 103 6.67 6.89 4.21
C ILE A 103 6.01 6.19 5.40
N GLU A 104 5.60 6.96 6.40
CA GLU A 104 4.89 6.45 7.57
C GLU A 104 3.42 6.14 7.23
N LEU A 105 2.91 5.01 7.73
CA LEU A 105 1.51 4.62 7.60
C LEU A 105 0.74 5.06 8.84
N THR A 106 0.35 6.33 8.87
CA THR A 106 -0.53 6.88 9.91
C THR A 106 -1.99 6.76 9.52
N ASN A 107 -2.90 6.89 10.50
CA ASN A 107 -4.33 6.82 10.22
C ASN A 107 -4.77 7.94 9.27
N ASN A 108 -5.55 7.62 8.24
CA ASN A 108 -5.95 8.50 7.14
C ASN A 108 -4.80 9.04 6.28
N ALA A 109 -3.57 8.50 6.40
CA ALA A 109 -2.50 8.86 5.48
C ALA A 109 -2.92 8.53 4.05
N GLN A 110 -2.58 9.43 3.12
CA GLN A 110 -2.87 9.26 1.71
C GLN A 110 -1.60 9.35 0.91
N PHE A 111 -1.44 8.44 -0.05
CA PHE A 111 -0.32 8.50 -0.98
C PHE A 111 -0.69 7.84 -2.31
N VAL A 112 -0.08 8.36 -3.37
CA VAL A 112 -0.20 7.84 -4.72
C VAL A 112 0.94 6.87 -4.95
N LEU A 113 0.64 5.67 -5.44
CA LEU A 113 1.64 4.68 -5.88
C LEU A 113 2.07 4.93 -7.33
N SER A 114 1.14 5.33 -8.19
CA SER A 114 1.41 5.76 -9.56
C SER A 114 0.35 6.75 -10.06
N LYS A 115 0.78 7.73 -10.87
CA LYS A 115 -0.09 8.69 -11.56
C LYS A 115 -0.47 8.24 -12.98
N GLU A 116 0.15 7.18 -13.47
CA GLU A 116 -0.14 6.59 -14.77
C GLU A 116 -1.56 6.04 -14.82
N GLU A 117 -2.03 5.70 -16.03
CA GLU A 117 -3.30 5.02 -16.20
C GLU A 117 -3.34 3.71 -15.41
N GLY A 118 -4.40 3.50 -14.63
CA GLY A 118 -4.53 2.36 -13.74
C GLY A 118 -3.71 2.45 -12.45
N GLY A 119 -2.92 3.52 -12.27
CA GLY A 119 -2.20 3.80 -11.04
C GLY A 119 -3.14 3.97 -9.85
N ARG A 120 -2.66 3.57 -8.67
CA ARG A 120 -3.47 3.55 -7.45
C ARG A 120 -3.12 4.67 -6.48
N LEU A 121 -4.15 5.21 -5.86
CA LEU A 121 -4.13 5.98 -4.63
C LEU A 121 -4.43 5.04 -3.47
N VAL A 122 -3.74 5.25 -2.36
CA VAL A 122 -3.94 4.52 -1.11
C VAL A 122 -4.48 5.46 -0.06
N VAL A 123 -5.48 5.00 0.69
CA VAL A 123 -5.92 5.61 1.94
C VAL A 123 -5.70 4.60 3.07
N VAL A 124 -4.84 4.96 4.02
CA VAL A 124 -4.52 4.12 5.18
C VAL A 124 -5.62 4.23 6.21
N GLN A 125 -6.16 3.10 6.63
CA GLN A 125 -6.99 2.97 7.81
C GLN A 125 -6.19 2.21 8.86
N LEU A 126 -5.85 2.87 9.97
CA LEU A 126 -5.16 2.22 11.07
C LEU A 126 -6.20 1.70 12.07
N VAL A 127 -6.17 0.40 12.35
CA VAL A 127 -7.01 -0.22 13.38
C VAL A 127 -6.14 -0.46 14.61
N GLU A 128 -6.58 0.07 15.76
CA GLU A 128 -5.89 -0.08 17.04
C GLU A 128 -6.73 -0.92 18.00
N ASN A 129 -6.07 -1.77 18.79
CA ASN A 129 -6.70 -2.67 19.75
C ASN A 129 -5.84 -2.88 20.99
#